data_AF-A0A534E951-F1
#
_entry.id   AF-A0A534E951-F1
#
_cell.length_a   1.000
_cell.length_b   1.000
_cell.length_c   1.000
_cell.angle_alpha   90.00
_cell.angle_beta   90.00
_cell.angle_gamma   90.00
#
_symmetry.space_group_name_H-M   'P 1'
#
loop_
_entity.id
_entity.type
_entity.pdbx_description
1 polymer ?
#
loop_
_entity_poly.entity_id
_entity_poly.type
_entity_poly.pdbx_seq_one_letter_code
_entity_poly.pdbx_strand_id
1 'polypeptide(L)'
;MRVANDRYSRELRSFNLAVRMLAHEARTHTVCVWTGLSPDRVRNLSSLYRREAINGQGRRYRGPCPSRLEGLLTSASLRGEAAAIAGLCRLLEVLPAEPVVNARVRFPSIARGERLCYVLELFQDMVPHARFTLDQLALLVTTLAAGEQWAIARCSSCPGLVIIDRCTLDRPVCGSCRDETHTGQWASPGAGEAQVAGTAGPPPSDMDDSVAVQLSLFSWRDMEESGRQQAK
;
A
#
# COMPACT_ATOMS: atom_id res chain seq x y z
N MET A 1 -28.76 -19.63 -19.96
CA MET A 1 -28.79 -18.21 -19.54
C MET A 1 -27.69 -17.93 -18.49
N ARG A 2 -26.39 -18.10 -18.83
CA ARG A 2 -25.25 -17.91 -17.91
C ARG A 2 -24.42 -16.65 -18.23
N VAL A 3 -24.31 -16.32 -19.53
CA VAL A 3 -23.54 -15.17 -20.04
C VAL A 3 -24.05 -13.81 -19.49
N ALA A 4 -25.35 -13.67 -19.23
CA ALA A 4 -25.92 -12.44 -18.65
C ALA A 4 -25.52 -12.25 -17.18
N ASN A 5 -25.44 -13.34 -16.40
CA ASN A 5 -25.03 -13.30 -15.00
C ASN A 5 -23.53 -13.01 -14.86
N ASP A 6 -22.70 -13.55 -15.75
CA ASP A 6 -21.26 -13.27 -15.76
C ASP A 6 -20.96 -11.80 -16.11
N ARG A 7 -21.72 -11.22 -17.04
CA ARG A 7 -21.60 -9.79 -17.34
C ARG A 7 -22.05 -8.93 -16.16
N TYR A 8 -23.20 -9.22 -15.58
CA TYR A 8 -23.74 -8.48 -14.44
C TYR A 8 -22.80 -8.53 -13.24
N SER A 9 -22.31 -9.71 -12.88
CA SER A 9 -21.35 -9.88 -11.77
C SER A 9 -20.05 -9.13 -12.00
N ARG A 10 -19.52 -9.12 -13.23
CA ARG A 10 -18.34 -8.32 -13.58
C ARG A 10 -18.59 -6.82 -13.45
N GLU A 11 -19.73 -6.33 -13.95
CA GLU A 11 -20.11 -4.92 -13.83
C GLU A 11 -20.30 -4.50 -12.36
N LEU A 12 -20.94 -5.35 -11.55
CA LEU A 12 -21.11 -5.12 -10.12
C LEU A 12 -19.78 -5.08 -9.37
N ARG A 13 -18.85 -6.02 -9.66
CA ARG A 13 -17.50 -6.00 -9.07
C ARG A 13 -16.72 -4.75 -9.47
N SER A 14 -16.80 -4.34 -10.74
CA SER A 14 -16.18 -3.10 -11.22
C SER A 14 -16.72 -1.87 -10.48
N PHE A 15 -18.04 -1.82 -10.25
CA PHE A 15 -18.68 -0.74 -9.50
C PHE A 15 -18.27 -0.73 -8.02
N ASN A 16 -18.32 -1.88 -7.35
CA ASN A 16 -17.92 -2.00 -5.95
C ASN A 16 -16.44 -1.65 -5.75
N LEU A 17 -15.58 -2.08 -6.65
CA LEU A 17 -14.18 -1.67 -6.66
C LEU A 17 -14.03 -0.16 -6.85
N ALA A 18 -14.78 0.46 -7.76
CA ALA A 18 -14.74 1.90 -7.97
C ALA A 18 -15.11 2.69 -6.70
N VAL A 19 -16.16 2.26 -5.99
CA VAL A 19 -16.57 2.86 -4.71
C VAL A 19 -15.43 2.74 -3.69
N ARG A 20 -14.86 1.54 -3.51
CA ARG A 20 -13.73 1.34 -2.58
C ARG A 20 -12.52 2.19 -2.93
N MET A 21 -12.15 2.27 -4.21
CA MET A 21 -11.03 3.11 -4.63
C MET A 21 -11.29 4.60 -4.37
N LEU A 22 -12.52 5.07 -4.53
CA LEU A 22 -12.88 6.46 -4.21
C LEU A 22 -12.91 6.74 -2.71
N ALA A 23 -13.25 5.75 -1.88
CA ALA A 23 -13.15 5.84 -0.43
C ALA A 23 -11.68 6.04 0.00
N HIS A 24 -10.74 5.37 -0.69
CA HIS A 24 -9.29 5.59 -0.58
C HIS A 24 -8.77 6.80 -1.35
N GLU A 25 -9.65 7.75 -1.67
CA GLU A 25 -9.38 9.01 -2.36
C GLU A 25 -8.65 8.88 -3.71
N ALA A 26 -8.74 7.73 -4.39
CA ALA A 26 -8.09 7.54 -5.67
C ALA A 26 -8.64 8.49 -6.73
N ARG A 27 -7.76 8.90 -7.63
CA ARG A 27 -8.13 9.81 -8.71
C ARG A 27 -8.93 9.10 -9.77
N THR A 28 -9.78 9.87 -10.45
CA THR A 28 -10.64 9.40 -11.54
C THR A 28 -9.85 8.58 -12.56
N HIS A 29 -8.65 9.03 -12.96
CA HIS A 29 -7.82 8.28 -13.90
C HIS A 29 -7.46 6.88 -13.37
N THR A 30 -6.95 6.78 -12.14
CA THR A 30 -6.61 5.50 -11.50
C THR A 30 -7.84 4.60 -11.41
N VAL A 31 -8.97 5.14 -10.95
CA VAL A 31 -10.22 4.38 -10.87
C VAL A 31 -10.62 3.84 -12.25
N CYS A 32 -10.59 4.66 -13.30
CA CYS A 32 -10.92 4.23 -14.67
C CYS A 32 -9.99 3.10 -15.15
N VAL A 33 -8.68 3.25 -14.95
CA VAL A 33 -7.67 2.27 -15.42
C VAL A 33 -7.86 0.91 -14.76
N TRP A 34 -8.17 0.87 -13.46
CA TRP A 34 -8.29 -0.39 -12.71
C TRP A 34 -9.68 -1.04 -12.82
N THR A 35 -10.74 -0.24 -12.98
CA THR A 35 -12.12 -0.74 -13.03
C THR A 35 -12.63 -0.97 -14.45
N GLY A 36 -12.05 -0.28 -15.45
CA GLY A 36 -12.53 -0.25 -16.83
C GLY A 36 -13.79 0.60 -17.04
N LEU A 37 -14.24 1.36 -16.04
CA LEU A 37 -15.38 2.26 -16.15
C LEU A 37 -15.01 3.51 -16.98
N SER A 38 -16.00 4.08 -17.66
CA SER A 38 -15.81 5.34 -18.38
C SER A 38 -15.60 6.51 -17.41
N PRO A 39 -14.84 7.55 -17.81
CA PRO A 39 -14.62 8.73 -16.97
C PRO A 39 -15.91 9.38 -16.47
N ASP A 40 -16.95 9.44 -17.31
CA ASP A 40 -18.23 10.04 -16.94
C ASP A 40 -18.97 9.24 -15.88
N ARG A 41 -18.91 7.91 -15.97
CA ARG A 41 -19.50 7.03 -14.97
C ARG A 41 -18.79 7.18 -13.63
N VAL A 42 -17.45 7.25 -13.62
CA VAL A 42 -16.66 7.47 -12.40
C VAL A 42 -16.91 8.87 -11.80
N ARG A 43 -17.06 9.90 -12.65
CA ARG A 43 -17.40 11.26 -12.19
C ARG A 43 -18.78 11.30 -11.53
N ASN A 44 -19.78 10.68 -12.16
CA ASN A 44 -21.12 10.57 -11.59
C ASN A 44 -21.09 9.83 -10.26
N LEU A 45 -20.49 8.63 -10.23
CA LEU A 45 -20.34 7.82 -9.03
C LEU A 45 -19.63 8.58 -7.91
N SER A 46 -18.57 9.32 -8.21
CA SER A 46 -17.90 10.14 -7.20
C SER A 46 -18.72 11.34 -6.72
N SER A 47 -19.58 11.92 -7.55
CA SER A 47 -20.49 12.98 -7.12
C SER A 47 -21.59 12.43 -6.20
N LEU A 48 -22.13 11.24 -6.50
CA LEU A 48 -23.08 10.54 -5.63
C LEU A 48 -22.44 10.17 -4.30
N TYR A 49 -21.28 9.50 -4.34
CA TYR A 49 -20.53 9.12 -3.14
C TYR A 49 -20.22 10.32 -2.24
N ARG A 50 -19.81 11.46 -2.80
CA ARG A 50 -19.54 12.69 -2.02
C ARG A 50 -20.79 13.32 -1.43
N ARG A 51 -21.94 13.19 -2.09
CA ARG A 51 -23.23 13.68 -1.59
C ARG A 51 -23.72 12.83 -0.41
N GLU A 52 -23.45 11.54 -0.45
CA GLU A 52 -23.86 10.57 0.57
C GLU A 52 -22.88 10.46 1.74
N ALA A 53 -21.61 10.85 1.56
CA ALA A 53 -20.62 10.87 2.63
C ALA A 53 -20.96 11.95 3.68
N ILE A 54 -21.63 11.52 4.76
CA ILE A 54 -22.22 12.33 5.84
C ILE A 54 -21.21 13.29 6.53
N ASN A 55 -19.91 13.04 6.44
CA ASN A 55 -18.90 13.73 7.25
C ASN A 55 -18.01 14.73 6.50
N GLY A 56 -18.26 15.05 5.22
CA GLY A 56 -17.43 16.03 4.50
C GLY A 56 -15.94 15.67 4.38
N GLN A 57 -15.54 14.45 4.78
CA GLN A 57 -14.18 13.90 4.73
C GLN A 57 -13.73 13.55 3.30
N GLY A 58 -14.38 14.07 2.27
CA GLY A 58 -13.99 13.91 0.87
C GLY A 58 -12.87 14.87 0.47
N ARG A 59 -11.83 15.03 1.29
CA ARG A 59 -10.72 15.94 1.01
C ARG A 59 -9.74 15.26 0.06
N ARG A 60 -10.21 15.05 -1.18
CA ARG A 60 -9.37 14.58 -2.29
C ARG A 60 -8.03 15.28 -2.25
N TYR A 61 -6.97 14.48 -2.24
CA TYR A 61 -5.61 14.99 -2.36
C TYR A 61 -5.49 15.91 -3.59
N ARG A 62 -5.32 17.22 -3.36
CA ARG A 62 -5.07 18.19 -4.44
C ARG A 62 -3.61 18.12 -4.85
N GLY A 63 -3.37 18.02 -6.16
CA GLY A 63 -2.05 18.04 -6.77
C GLY A 63 -2.02 17.23 -8.07
N PRO A 64 -0.90 17.18 -8.80
CA PRO A 64 -0.71 16.27 -9.94
C PRO A 64 -0.60 14.80 -9.49
N CYS A 65 -0.95 13.85 -10.36
CA CYS A 65 -0.87 12.42 -10.01
C CYS A 65 0.60 12.07 -9.85
N PRO A 66 0.97 11.22 -8.88
CA PRO A 66 2.32 10.69 -8.86
C PRO A 66 2.55 9.97 -10.20
N SER A 67 3.55 10.43 -10.95
CA SER A 67 3.82 9.95 -12.31
C SER A 67 5.15 9.21 -12.41
N ARG A 68 6.05 9.42 -11.45
CA ARG A 68 7.39 8.83 -11.41
C ARG A 68 7.65 8.22 -10.04
N LEU A 69 8.20 7.00 -10.05
CA LEU A 69 8.53 6.29 -8.83
C LEU A 69 9.73 6.91 -8.11
N GLU A 70 10.67 7.50 -8.85
CA GLU A 70 11.86 8.19 -8.33
C GLU A 70 11.52 9.22 -7.25
N GLY A 71 10.52 10.08 -7.51
CA GLY A 71 10.09 11.10 -6.54
C GLY A 71 9.52 10.50 -5.26
N LEU A 72 8.83 9.35 -5.37
CA LEU A 72 8.31 8.61 -4.21
C LEU A 72 9.45 7.98 -3.40
N LEU A 73 10.43 7.39 -4.09
CA LEU A 73 11.56 6.70 -3.48
C LEU A 73 12.69 7.64 -3.06
N THR A 74 12.56 8.95 -3.21
CA THR A 74 13.57 9.92 -2.75
C THR A 74 13.58 10.01 -1.22
N SER A 75 12.41 9.97 -0.58
CA SER A 75 12.29 9.97 0.89
C SER A 75 12.64 8.61 1.48
N ALA A 76 13.50 8.57 2.49
CA ALA A 76 13.91 7.32 3.15
C ALA A 76 12.73 6.59 3.82
N SER A 77 11.83 7.32 4.48
CA SER A 77 10.61 6.75 5.10
C SER A 77 9.68 6.15 4.05
N LEU A 78 9.37 6.89 2.98
CA LEU A 78 8.52 6.36 1.89
C LEU A 78 9.16 5.19 1.14
N ARG A 79 10.50 5.15 1.04
CA ARG A 79 11.21 4.02 0.45
C ARG A 79 11.06 2.75 1.30
N GLY A 80 11.14 2.88 2.62
CA GLY A 80 10.89 1.79 3.57
C GLY A 80 9.45 1.28 3.48
N GLU A 81 8.46 2.19 3.54
CA GLU A 81 7.04 1.87 3.38
C GLU A 81 6.77 1.19 2.02
N ALA A 82 7.34 1.74 0.93
CA ALA A 82 7.20 1.19 -0.41
C ALA A 82 7.77 -0.24 -0.50
N ALA A 83 8.91 -0.52 0.13
CA ALA A 83 9.49 -1.86 0.14
C ALA A 83 8.63 -2.85 0.95
N ALA A 84 8.09 -2.42 2.10
CA ALA A 84 7.20 -3.22 2.92
C ALA A 84 5.89 -3.56 2.19
N ILE A 85 5.21 -2.55 1.63
CA ILE A 85 3.97 -2.76 0.89
C ILE A 85 4.18 -3.54 -0.42
N ALA A 86 5.33 -3.38 -1.09
CA ALA A 86 5.70 -4.21 -2.23
C ALA A 86 5.87 -5.69 -1.85
N GLY A 87 6.41 -5.96 -0.66
CA GLY A 87 6.45 -7.30 -0.08
C GLY A 87 5.06 -7.90 0.12
N LEU A 88 4.14 -7.13 0.70
CA LEU A 88 2.73 -7.53 0.85
C LEU A 88 2.05 -7.77 -0.50
N CYS A 89 2.28 -6.90 -1.49
CA CYS A 89 1.76 -7.09 -2.84
C CYS A 89 2.26 -8.39 -3.49
N ARG A 90 3.48 -8.84 -3.18
CA ARG A 90 4.01 -10.11 -3.66
C ARG A 90 3.41 -11.30 -2.90
N LEU A 91 3.24 -11.18 -1.60
CA LEU A 91 2.61 -12.21 -0.76
C LEU A 91 1.13 -12.43 -1.12
N LEU A 92 0.39 -11.35 -1.40
CA LEU A 92 -1.04 -11.36 -1.72
C LEU A 92 -1.32 -11.44 -3.23
N GLU A 93 -0.32 -11.82 -4.03
CA GLU A 93 -0.43 -12.07 -5.47
C GLU A 93 -1.05 -10.90 -6.26
N VAL A 94 -0.76 -9.67 -5.83
CA VAL A 94 -1.02 -8.46 -6.63
C VAL A 94 0.05 -8.34 -7.71
N LEU A 95 1.32 -8.50 -7.31
CA LEU A 95 2.46 -8.45 -8.21
C LEU A 95 2.66 -9.80 -8.90
N PRO A 96 2.94 -9.80 -10.21
CA PRO A 96 3.26 -11.02 -10.94
C PRO A 96 4.68 -11.48 -10.61
N ALA A 97 4.94 -12.77 -10.77
CA ALA A 97 6.29 -13.32 -10.67
C ALA A 97 7.17 -12.88 -11.85
N GLU A 98 6.58 -12.82 -13.04
CA GLU A 98 7.23 -12.41 -14.28
C GLU A 98 6.83 -10.98 -14.69
N PRO A 99 7.73 -10.24 -15.36
CA PRO A 99 7.42 -8.90 -15.85
C PRO A 99 6.32 -8.93 -16.92
N VAL A 100 5.46 -7.92 -16.91
CA VAL A 100 4.33 -7.77 -17.83
C VAL A 100 4.66 -6.71 -18.88
N VAL A 101 4.72 -7.12 -20.14
CA VAL A 101 4.86 -6.20 -21.27
C VAL A 101 3.69 -5.22 -21.30
N ASN A 102 3.99 -3.92 -21.44
CA ASN A 102 2.99 -2.85 -21.38
C ASN A 102 2.14 -2.91 -20.11
N ALA A 103 2.78 -3.10 -18.95
CA ALA A 103 2.12 -3.23 -17.66
C ALA A 103 1.06 -2.15 -17.42
N ARG A 104 1.31 -0.89 -17.78
CA ARG A 104 0.33 0.21 -17.61
C ARG A 104 -1.07 -0.07 -18.18
N VAL A 105 -1.15 -0.87 -19.25
CA VAL A 105 -2.41 -1.21 -19.91
C VAL A 105 -2.88 -2.62 -19.54
N ARG A 106 -1.96 -3.60 -19.48
CA ARG A 106 -2.31 -5.02 -19.31
C ARG A 106 -2.33 -5.50 -17.87
N PHE A 107 -1.65 -4.80 -16.97
CA PHE A 107 -1.56 -5.17 -15.57
C PHE A 107 -2.85 -4.86 -14.79
N PRO A 108 -3.49 -3.69 -14.94
CA PRO A 108 -4.73 -3.37 -14.24
C PRO A 108 -5.83 -4.36 -14.59
N SER A 109 -6.49 -4.88 -13.55
CA SER A 109 -7.67 -5.72 -13.69
C SER A 109 -8.53 -5.60 -12.43
N ILE A 110 -9.82 -5.94 -12.53
CA ILE A 110 -10.74 -5.86 -11.39
C ILE A 110 -10.24 -6.72 -10.22
N ALA A 111 -9.85 -7.97 -10.50
CA ALA A 111 -9.36 -8.89 -9.46
C ALA A 111 -8.07 -8.37 -8.77
N ARG A 112 -7.12 -7.82 -9.54
CA ARG A 112 -5.91 -7.21 -8.94
C ARG A 112 -6.24 -5.91 -8.21
N GLY A 113 -7.21 -5.13 -8.68
CA GLY A 113 -7.66 -3.91 -8.02
C GLY A 113 -8.30 -4.18 -6.66
N GLU A 114 -9.13 -5.22 -6.56
CA GLU A 114 -9.71 -5.67 -5.29
C GLU A 114 -8.61 -6.06 -4.28
N ARG A 115 -7.60 -6.83 -4.73
CA ARG A 115 -6.44 -7.19 -3.90
C ARG A 115 -5.58 -5.97 -3.56
N LEU A 116 -5.46 -5.02 -4.45
CA LEU A 116 -4.70 -3.79 -4.23
C LEU A 116 -5.34 -2.93 -3.14
N CYS A 117 -6.66 -2.76 -3.16
CA CYS A 117 -7.38 -2.11 -2.06
C CYS A 117 -7.19 -2.86 -0.74
N TYR A 118 -7.30 -4.20 -0.76
CA TYR A 118 -7.08 -5.02 0.43
C TYR A 118 -5.67 -4.88 1.00
N VAL A 119 -4.63 -4.86 0.15
CA VAL A 119 -3.24 -4.64 0.58
C VAL A 119 -3.09 -3.26 1.25
N LEU A 120 -3.70 -2.22 0.69
CA LEU A 120 -3.59 -0.88 1.27
C LEU A 120 -4.27 -0.81 2.64
N GLU A 121 -5.47 -1.36 2.75
CA GLU A 121 -6.23 -1.44 4.01
C GLU A 121 -5.43 -2.21 5.08
N LEU A 122 -4.95 -3.40 4.73
CA LEU A 122 -4.11 -4.20 5.63
C LEU A 122 -2.83 -3.47 6.03
N PHE A 123 -2.19 -2.75 5.11
CA PHE A 123 -0.99 -1.99 5.41
C PHE A 123 -1.26 -0.81 6.36
N GLN A 124 -2.38 -0.11 6.17
CA GLN A 124 -2.81 0.98 7.04
C GLN A 124 -3.18 0.50 8.45
N ASP A 125 -3.73 -0.72 8.56
CA ASP A 125 -4.00 -1.36 9.85
C ASP A 125 -2.70 -1.75 10.59
N MET A 126 -1.67 -2.21 9.87
CA MET A 126 -0.39 -2.61 10.46
C MET A 126 0.54 -1.44 10.77
N VAL A 127 0.51 -0.38 9.94
CA VAL A 127 1.39 0.78 10.05
C VAL A 127 0.52 2.01 10.29
N PRO A 128 0.23 2.34 11.58
CA PRO A 128 -0.51 3.55 11.89
C PRO A 128 0.26 4.76 11.35
N HIS A 129 -0.45 5.68 10.70
CA HIS A 129 0.11 6.84 9.99
C HIS A 129 0.84 6.55 8.68
N ALA A 130 0.60 5.40 8.05
CA ALA A 130 1.05 5.14 6.67
C ALA A 130 0.71 6.33 5.75
N ARG A 131 1.73 6.84 5.04
CA ARG A 131 1.59 8.01 4.16
C ARG A 131 1.24 7.63 2.72
N PHE A 132 1.16 6.33 2.49
CA PHE A 132 0.99 5.74 1.18
C PHE A 132 -0.46 5.87 0.70
N THR A 133 -0.64 6.54 -0.43
CA THR A 133 -1.96 6.71 -1.06
C THR A 133 -2.23 5.61 -2.09
N LEU A 134 -3.50 5.37 -2.43
CA LEU A 134 -3.87 4.35 -3.42
C LEU A 134 -3.26 4.62 -4.80
N ASP A 135 -3.12 5.89 -5.20
CA ASP A 135 -2.47 6.28 -6.45
C ASP A 135 -0.96 5.95 -6.44
N GLN A 136 -0.28 6.18 -5.31
CA GLN A 136 1.13 5.82 -5.15
C GLN A 136 1.32 4.30 -5.19
N LEU A 137 0.41 3.55 -4.58
CA LEU A 137 0.40 2.10 -4.65
C LEU A 137 0.17 1.61 -6.07
N ALA A 138 -0.84 2.11 -6.76
CA ALA A 138 -1.10 1.79 -8.15
C ALA A 138 0.12 2.07 -9.04
N LEU A 139 0.81 3.21 -8.83
CA LEU A 139 2.04 3.53 -9.53
C LEU A 139 3.14 2.50 -9.22
N LEU A 140 3.41 2.25 -7.93
CA LEU A 140 4.43 1.30 -7.47
C LEU A 140 4.22 -0.10 -8.05
N VAL A 141 3.01 -0.65 -7.97
CA VAL A 141 2.78 -2.01 -8.46
C VAL A 141 2.87 -2.09 -9.98
N THR A 142 2.46 -1.04 -10.69
CA THR A 142 2.51 -1.02 -12.16
C THR A 142 3.95 -0.90 -12.65
N THR A 143 4.80 -0.10 -11.99
CA THR A 143 6.22 0.03 -12.35
C THR A 143 7.00 -1.24 -12.01
N LEU A 144 6.74 -1.85 -10.85
CA LEU A 144 7.35 -3.13 -10.46
C LEU A 144 6.89 -4.28 -11.35
N ALA A 145 5.61 -4.30 -11.76
CA ALA A 145 5.09 -5.29 -12.70
C ALA A 145 5.68 -5.12 -14.11
N ALA A 146 6.03 -3.91 -14.53
CA ALA A 146 6.76 -3.70 -15.78
C ALA A 146 8.17 -4.29 -15.70
N GLY A 147 8.86 -4.11 -14.56
CA GLY A 147 10.19 -4.65 -14.33
C GLY A 147 11.28 -4.04 -15.22
N GLU A 148 11.02 -2.90 -15.88
CA GLU A 148 11.98 -2.25 -16.78
C GLU A 148 13.10 -1.58 -15.97
N GLN A 149 12.74 -0.61 -15.13
CA GLN A 149 13.69 0.15 -14.31
C GLN A 149 13.73 -0.33 -12.85
N TRP A 150 12.59 -0.71 -12.28
CA TRP A 150 12.48 -0.96 -10.83
C TRP A 150 12.25 -2.43 -10.52
N ALA A 151 12.88 -2.93 -9.45
CA ALA A 151 12.67 -4.29 -8.96
C ALA A 151 12.71 -4.37 -7.43
N ILE A 152 12.11 -5.45 -6.90
CA ILE A 152 12.24 -5.83 -5.49
C ILE A 152 13.45 -6.76 -5.36
N ALA A 153 14.37 -6.42 -4.46
CA ALA A 153 15.50 -7.24 -4.08
C ALA A 153 15.52 -7.46 -2.56
N ARG A 154 16.36 -8.39 -2.11
CA ARG A 154 16.69 -8.53 -0.69
C ARG A 154 17.85 -7.61 -0.35
N CYS A 155 17.82 -7.05 0.85
CA CYS A 155 18.98 -6.40 1.43
C CYS A 155 20.12 -7.41 1.54
N SER A 156 21.33 -6.92 1.33
CA SER A 156 22.54 -7.73 1.35
C SER A 156 23.17 -7.89 2.73
N SER A 157 22.61 -7.22 3.75
CA SER A 157 23.03 -7.30 5.16
C SER A 157 21.95 -7.86 6.08
N CYS A 158 20.68 -7.85 5.66
CA CYS A 158 19.55 -8.32 6.46
C CYS A 158 18.48 -8.99 5.57
N PRO A 159 17.52 -9.75 6.11
CA PRO A 159 16.46 -10.38 5.32
C PRO A 159 15.40 -9.40 4.78
N GLY A 160 15.56 -8.10 5.02
CA GLY A 160 14.62 -7.06 4.58
C GLY A 160 14.52 -6.95 3.06
N LEU A 161 13.37 -6.48 2.58
CA LEU A 161 13.17 -6.16 1.17
C LEU A 161 13.55 -4.71 0.88
N VAL A 162 14.04 -4.48 -0.33
CA VAL A 162 14.36 -3.15 -0.84
C VAL A 162 13.89 -3.01 -2.28
N ILE A 163 13.53 -1.79 -2.67
CA ILE A 163 13.28 -1.43 -4.06
C ILE A 163 14.58 -0.88 -4.64
N ILE A 164 15.01 -1.46 -5.75
CA ILE A 164 16.23 -1.07 -6.47
C ILE A 164 15.92 -0.58 -7.87
N ASP A 165 16.75 0.34 -8.35
CA ASP A 165 16.85 0.66 -9.77
C ASP A 165 17.81 -0.33 -10.43
N ARG A 166 17.34 -1.03 -11.47
CA ARG A 166 18.12 -2.02 -12.23
C ARG A 166 19.25 -1.38 -13.03
N CYS A 167 19.16 -0.10 -13.32
CA CYS A 167 20.19 0.66 -14.00
C CYS A 167 21.32 1.10 -13.05
N THR A 168 21.10 1.02 -11.74
CA THR A 168 22.14 1.29 -10.74
C THR A 168 22.88 0.00 -10.39
N LEU A 169 24.22 0.06 -10.38
CA LEU A 169 25.08 -1.07 -10.01
C LEU A 169 25.34 -1.17 -8.50
N ASP A 170 24.59 -0.42 -7.69
CA ASP A 170 24.78 -0.37 -6.26
C ASP A 170 24.32 -1.64 -5.56
N ARG A 171 25.05 -2.03 -4.51
CA ARG A 171 24.66 -3.14 -3.65
C ARG A 171 23.32 -2.79 -2.96
N PRO A 172 22.30 -3.68 -2.99
CA PRO A 172 21.04 -3.43 -2.32
C PRO A 172 21.22 -3.39 -0.81
N VAL A 173 20.99 -2.23 -0.19
CA VAL A 173 21.03 -2.04 1.26
C VAL A 173 19.77 -1.28 1.70
N CYS A 174 19.09 -1.78 2.74
CA CYS A 174 17.89 -1.13 3.27
C CYS A 174 18.23 0.14 4.06
N GLY A 175 17.24 1.01 4.29
CA GLY A 175 17.43 2.25 5.06
C GLY A 175 18.09 2.01 6.42
N SER A 176 17.58 1.06 7.19
CA SER A 176 18.12 0.71 8.52
C SER A 176 19.60 0.32 8.47
N CYS A 177 19.98 -0.58 7.55
CA CYS A 177 21.38 -0.99 7.43
C CYS A 177 22.28 0.12 6.87
N ARG A 178 21.75 1.06 6.06
CA ARG A 178 22.52 2.24 5.62
C ARG A 178 22.78 3.18 6.79
N ASP A 179 21.77 3.43 7.62
CA ASP A 179 21.89 4.32 8.78
C ASP A 179 22.84 3.75 9.83
N GLU A 180 22.85 2.43 10.05
CA GLU A 180 23.84 1.72 10.87
C GLU A 180 25.27 1.87 10.34
N THR A 181 25.48 1.79 9.02
CA THR A 181 26.82 2.00 8.43
C THR A 181 27.30 3.45 8.51
N HIS A 182 26.38 4.42 8.46
CA HIS A 182 26.71 5.85 8.59
C HIS A 182 26.95 6.27 10.05
N THR A 183 26.21 5.69 11.00
CA THR A 183 26.43 5.90 12.44
C THR A 183 27.64 5.09 12.97
N GLY A 184 28.05 4.05 12.24
CA GLY A 184 29.23 3.22 12.52
C GLY A 184 30.58 3.73 11.98
N GLN A 185 30.68 4.99 11.56
CA GLN A 185 31.99 5.65 11.34
C GLN A 185 32.62 6.17 12.63
N TRP A 186 32.16 5.70 13.79
CA TRP A 186 32.92 5.70 15.03
C TRP A 186 33.22 4.26 15.49
N ALA A 187 34.53 4.00 15.57
CA ALA A 187 35.21 2.84 16.16
C ALA A 187 34.96 1.47 15.48
N SER A 188 35.89 1.10 14.61
CA SER A 188 36.36 -0.29 14.60
C SER A 188 36.80 -0.64 16.03
N PRO A 189 36.29 -1.71 16.67
CA PRO A 189 37.00 -2.30 17.79
C PRO A 189 38.19 -3.04 17.19
N GLY A 190 39.33 -2.34 17.16
CA GLY A 190 40.61 -3.00 17.18
C GLY A 190 40.68 -3.94 18.38
N ALA A 191 41.34 -5.07 18.16
CA ALA A 191 41.69 -6.03 19.19
C ALA A 191 42.11 -5.36 20.51
N GLY A 192 41.47 -5.75 21.60
CA GLY A 192 41.76 -5.26 22.94
C GLY A 192 40.88 -5.97 23.96
N GLU A 193 41.37 -7.08 24.48
CA GLU A 193 40.88 -7.73 25.69
C GLU A 193 40.87 -6.77 26.89
N ALA A 194 40.08 -7.17 27.90
CA ALA A 194 40.13 -6.82 29.33
C ALA A 194 39.07 -5.84 29.89
N GLN A 195 37.92 -6.42 30.28
CA GLN A 195 37.45 -6.61 31.67
C GLN A 195 37.44 -5.41 32.67
N VAL A 196 36.24 -5.13 33.24
CA VAL A 196 35.86 -5.16 34.69
C VAL A 196 34.91 -4.02 35.13
N ALA A 197 33.72 -4.47 35.60
CA ALA A 197 32.85 -4.05 36.71
C ALA A 197 32.35 -2.61 36.94
N GLY A 198 31.04 -2.53 37.25
CA GLY A 198 30.59 -2.02 38.56
C GLY A 198 29.46 -0.99 38.58
N THR A 199 28.25 -1.45 38.93
CA THR A 199 27.23 -0.83 39.85
C THR A 199 26.67 0.57 39.54
N ALA A 200 25.44 0.99 39.86
CA ALA A 200 24.14 0.48 40.29
C ALA A 200 23.28 1.75 40.49
N GLY A 201 21.95 1.73 40.25
CA GLY A 201 21.07 2.85 40.64
C GLY A 201 19.67 2.81 39.99
N PRO A 202 18.56 2.71 40.75
CA PRO A 202 17.20 2.45 40.23
C PRO A 202 16.28 3.71 40.27
N PRO A 203 14.93 3.60 40.20
CA PRO A 203 14.05 4.14 39.15
C PRO A 203 13.26 5.41 39.59
N PRO A 204 12.29 5.89 38.78
CA PRO A 204 10.92 5.80 39.28
C PRO A 204 9.85 5.49 38.22
N SER A 205 8.68 5.12 38.74
CA SER A 205 7.46 4.66 38.09
C SER A 205 6.45 5.78 37.78
N ASP A 206 5.42 5.39 37.02
CA ASP A 206 4.04 5.89 36.95
C ASP A 206 3.76 7.25 36.28
N MET A 207 3.04 7.22 35.14
CA MET A 207 1.58 7.47 35.11
C MET A 207 1.02 7.44 33.68
N ASP A 208 -0.21 6.93 33.61
CA ASP A 208 -1.10 6.78 32.48
C ASP A 208 -1.29 8.04 31.62
N ASP A 209 -1.54 7.84 30.32
CA ASP A 209 -2.74 8.49 29.76
C ASP A 209 -3.35 7.71 28.59
N SER A 210 -4.67 7.60 28.69
CA SER A 210 -5.56 6.79 27.87
C SER A 210 -5.81 7.43 26.51
N VAL A 211 -5.76 6.64 25.44
CA VAL A 211 -6.56 6.93 24.25
C VAL A 211 -7.26 5.65 23.81
N ALA A 212 -8.47 5.45 24.35
CA ALA A 212 -9.46 4.59 23.74
C ALA A 212 -9.98 5.28 22.47
N VAL A 213 -9.65 4.75 21.30
CA VAL A 213 -10.47 4.96 20.10
C VAL A 213 -11.21 3.66 19.85
N GLN A 214 -12.44 3.60 20.38
CA GLN A 214 -13.46 2.74 19.82
C GLN A 214 -13.72 3.20 18.38
N LEU A 215 -13.21 2.45 17.41
CA LEU A 215 -13.88 2.36 16.12
C LEU A 215 -14.45 0.96 16.04
N SER A 216 -15.75 0.91 16.34
CA SER A 216 -16.63 -0.17 15.96
C SER A 216 -16.40 -0.47 14.49
N LEU A 217 -15.70 -1.58 14.26
CA LEU A 217 -15.79 -2.36 13.04
C LEU A 217 -17.28 -2.57 12.78
N PHE A 218 -17.83 -1.77 11.87
CA PHE A 218 -19.07 -2.10 11.20
C PHE A 218 -18.82 -3.46 10.53
N SER A 219 -19.33 -4.47 11.22
CA SER A 219 -19.40 -5.87 10.82
C SER A 219 -19.95 -5.94 9.40
N TRP A 220 -19.07 -6.10 8.41
CA TRP A 220 -19.46 -6.50 7.06
C TRP A 220 -20.13 -7.89 7.02
N ARG A 221 -20.15 -8.62 8.15
CA ARG A 221 -20.90 -9.87 8.32
C ARG A 221 -22.42 -9.67 8.43
N ASP A 222 -22.91 -8.49 8.80
CA ASP A 222 -24.36 -8.30 9.01
C ASP A 222 -25.12 -8.02 7.69
N MET A 223 -24.42 -7.66 6.60
CA MET A 223 -25.05 -7.46 5.29
C MET A 223 -25.27 -8.77 4.49
N GLU A 224 -24.57 -9.87 4.82
CA GLU A 224 -24.80 -11.16 4.15
C GLU A 224 -26.00 -11.92 4.72
N GLU A 225 -26.45 -11.63 5.95
CA GLU A 225 -27.62 -12.30 6.55
C GLU A 225 -28.95 -11.66 6.14
N SER A 226 -28.99 -10.37 5.80
CA SER A 226 -30.22 -9.69 5.36
C SER A 226 -30.67 -10.12 3.95
N GLY A 227 -29.76 -10.66 3.13
CA GLY A 227 -30.07 -11.17 1.78
C GLY A 227 -30.75 -12.54 1.73
N ARG A 228 -30.84 -13.29 2.84
CA ARG A 228 -31.47 -14.63 2.86
C ARG A 228 -32.93 -14.65 3.35
N GLN A 229 -33.47 -13.55 3.84
CA GLN A 229 -34.84 -13.49 4.38
C GLN A 229 -35.92 -13.02 3.39
N GLN A 230 -35.58 -12.70 2.13
CA GLN A 230 -36.57 -12.33 1.09
C GLN A 230 -36.82 -13.44 0.05
N ALA A 231 -36.33 -14.66 0.27
CA ALA A 231 -36.67 -15.83 -0.54
C ALA A 231 -37.39 -16.88 0.31
N LYS A 232 -38.59 -16.53 0.76
CA LYS A 232 -39.63 -17.48 1.19
C LYS A 232 -41.01 -16.87 0.98
#